data_AF-W2JPT0-F1
#
_entry.id   AF-W2JPT0-F1
#
_cell.length_a   1.000
_cell.length_b   1.000
_cell.length_c   1.000
_cell.angle_alpha   90.00
_cell.angle_beta   90.00
_cell.angle_gamma   90.00
#
_symmetry.space_group_name_H-M   'P 1'
#
loop_
_entity.id
_entity.type
_entity.pdbx_description
1 polymer ?
#
loop_
_entity_poly.entity_id
_entity_poly.type
_entity_poly.pdbx_seq_one_letter_code
_entity_poly.pdbx_strand_id
1 'polypeptide(L)' 'MVQGGNNFGTKFLLDCGATTIYVSRGFVKKNKLKAHVYADRTIKVILGDNKIGESILEL' A
#
# COMPACT_ATOMS: atom_id res chain seq x y z
N MET A 1 -18.60 -14.19 -0.47
CA MET A 1 -17.37 -13.41 -0.22
C MET A 1 -16.25 -14.40 0.07
N VAL A 2 -15.17 -14.40 -0.70
CA VAL A 2 -14.00 -15.25 -0.39
C VAL A 2 -13.20 -14.53 0.69
N GLN A 3 -13.25 -15.01 1.92
CA GLN A 3 -12.31 -14.58 2.96
C GLN A 3 -10.98 -15.29 2.71
N GLY A 4 -10.06 -14.59 2.05
CA GLY A 4 -8.65 -15.00 2.00
C GLY A 4 -8.02 -14.83 3.39
N GLY A 5 -7.43 -15.89 3.93
CA GLY A 5 -6.69 -15.83 5.18
C GLY A 5 -5.44 -14.96 5.06
N ASN A 6 -5.13 -14.19 6.11
CA ASN A 6 -3.93 -13.36 6.15
C ASN A 6 -2.69 -14.20 6.49
N ASN A 7 -2.07 -14.77 5.47
CA ASN A 7 -0.86 -15.59 5.61
C ASN A 7 0.42 -14.77 5.87
N PHE A 8 0.33 -13.44 5.96
CA PHE A 8 1.47 -12.56 6.17
C PHE A 8 1.68 -12.15 7.64
N GLY A 9 0.70 -12.42 8.51
CA GLY A 9 0.75 -11.97 9.92
C GLY A 9 0.83 -10.44 10.06
N THR A 10 0.40 -9.69 9.05
CA THR A 10 0.48 -8.21 8.99
C THR A 10 -0.92 -7.61 8.96
N LYS A 11 -1.16 -6.54 9.72
CA LYS A 11 -2.43 -5.81 9.63
C LYS A 11 -2.45 -4.98 8.34
N PHE A 12 -3.45 -5.22 7.49
CA PHE A 12 -3.73 -4.39 6.31
C PHE A 12 -4.92 -3.49 6.61
N LEU A 13 -4.86 -2.25 6.15
CA LEU A 13 -6.04 -1.38 6.09
C LEU A 13 -6.82 -1.77 4.83
N LEU A 14 -8.05 -2.22 5.01
CA LEU A 14 -8.95 -2.55 3.90
C LEU A 14 -9.73 -1.30 3.52
N ASP A 15 -9.52 -0.84 2.29
CA ASP A 15 -10.23 0.26 1.67
C ASP A 15 -10.87 -0.25 0.38
N CYS A 16 -12.20 -0.20 0.31
CA CYS A 16 -12.97 -0.68 -0.85
C CYS A 16 -12.84 0.23 -2.09
N GLY A 17 -12.31 1.46 -1.93
CA GLY A 17 -12.00 2.37 -3.03
C GLY A 17 -10.56 2.30 -3.51
N ALA A 18 -9.67 1.59 -2.81
CA ALA A 18 -8.26 1.54 -3.16
C ALA A 18 -7.99 0.58 -4.34
N THR A 19 -7.48 1.13 -5.44
CA THR A 19 -7.02 0.33 -6.60
C THR A 19 -5.56 -0.08 -6.49
N THR A 20 -4.79 0.58 -5.62
CA THR A 20 -3.34 0.40 -5.48
C THR A 20 -2.99 0.26 -4.00
N ILE A 21 -2.31 -0.82 -3.65
CA ILE A 21 -1.80 -1.07 -2.30
C ILE A 21 -0.33 -0.69 -2.24
N TYR A 22 0.03 0.21 -1.32
CA TYR A 22 1.42 0.56 -1.04
C TYR A 22 1.92 -0.21 0.17
N VAL A 23 3.11 -0.80 0.07
CA VAL A 23 3.75 -1.58 1.13
C VAL A 23 5.21 -1.17 1.28
N SER A 24 5.75 -1.29 2.50
CA SER A 24 7.16 -0.97 2.75
C SER A 24 8.10 -1.94 2.03
N ARG A 25 9.30 -1.47 1.67
CA ARG A 25 10.33 -2.33 1.05
C ARG A 25 10.71 -3.50 1.95
N GLY A 26 10.75 -3.29 3.27
CA GLY A 26 11.03 -4.35 4.24
C GLY A 26 9.99 -5.47 4.18
N PHE A 27 8.70 -5.13 4.07
CA PHE A 27 7.63 -6.10 3.93
C PHE A 27 7.75 -6.91 2.62
N VAL A 28 8.06 -6.25 1.50
CA VAL A 28 8.28 -6.91 0.20
C VAL A 28 9.43 -7.91 0.28
N LYS A 29 10.56 -7.51 0.84
CA LYS A 29 11.75 -8.37 0.98
C LYS A 29 11.48 -9.57 1.88
N LYS A 30 10.91 -9.34 3.07
CA LYS A 30 10.58 -10.39 4.05
C LYS A 30 9.70 -11.47 3.44
N ASN A 31 8.71 -11.06 2.66
CA ASN A 31 7.70 -11.96 2.08
C ASN A 31 8.01 -12.38 0.64
N LYS A 32 9.20 -12.04 0.11
CA LYS A 32 9.65 -12.38 -1.26
C LYS A 32 8.63 -12.02 -2.35
N LEU A 33 7.99 -10.86 -2.20
CA LEU A 33 6.95 -10.41 -3.14
C LEU A 33 7.57 -9.76 -4.38
N LYS A 34 6.93 -9.96 -5.53
CA LYS A 34 7.22 -9.19 -6.74
C LYS A 34 6.46 -7.86 -6.67
N ALA A 35 7.18 -6.75 -6.59
CA ALA A 35 6.61 -5.41 -6.54
C ALA A 35 7.29 -4.47 -7.54
N HIS A 36 6.56 -3.48 -8.03
CA HIS A 36 7.14 -2.36 -8.77
C HIS A 36 7.79 -1.40 -7.77
N VAL A 37 9.05 -1.01 -8.03
CA VAL A 37 9.76 -0.07 -7.16
C VAL A 37 9.65 1.32 -7.77
N TYR A 38 8.87 2.19 -7.13
CA TYR A 38 8.83 3.60 -7.49
C TYR A 38 10.09 4.31 -6.96
N ALA A 39 10.73 5.09 -7.84
CA ALA A 39 11.89 5.91 -7.48
C ALA A 39 11.44 7.15 -6.69
N ASP A 40 10.32 7.75 -7.10
CA ASP A 40 9.62 8.76 -6.33
C ASP A 40 8.89 8.09 -5.16
N ARG A 41 9.09 8.63 -3.97
CA ARG A 41 8.53 8.12 -2.71
C ARG A 41 7.30 8.90 -2.28
N THR A 42 6.92 9.91 -3.07
CA THR A 42 5.77 10.75 -2.81
C THR A 42 4.54 10.02 -3.34
N ILE A 43 3.71 9.50 -2.43
CA ILE A 43 2.38 9.02 -2.78
C ILE A 43 1.46 10.24 -2.73
N LYS A 44 0.84 10.55 -3.87
CA LYS A 44 -0.27 11.51 -3.95
C LYS A 44 -1.57 10.73 -4.12
N VAL A 45 -2.52 10.94 -3.23
CA VAL A 45 -3.88 10.40 -3.33
C VAL A 45 -4.86 11.54 -3.45
N ILE A 46 -5.85 11.40 -4.34
CA ILE A 46 -7.00 12.29 -4.37
C ILE A 46 -7.97 11.81 -3.29
N LEU A 47 -8.15 12.62 -2.27
CA LEU A 47 -9.15 12.46 -1.23
C LEU A 47 -10.50 13.04 -1.71
N GLY A 48 -11.58 12.73 -1.00
CA GLY A 48 -12.87 13.39 -1.22
C GLY A 48 -12.73 14.93 -1.22
N ASP A 49 -13.62 15.60 -1.95
CA ASP A 49 -13.58 17.05 -2.22
C ASP A 49 -12.40 17.54 -3.08
N ASN A 50 -11.81 16.68 -3.91
CA ASN A 50 -10.63 16.99 -4.75
C ASN A 50 -9.39 17.45 -3.96
N LYS A 51 -9.30 17.10 -2.68
CA LYS A 51 -8.12 17.39 -1.86
C LYS A 51 -7.02 16.41 -2.23
N ILE A 52 -5.77 16.87 -2.29
CA ILE A 52 -4.62 15.98 -2.48
C ILE A 52 -4.03 15.68 -1.11
N GLY A 53 -4.07 14.41 -0.71
CA GLY A 53 -3.27 13.89 0.39
C GLY A 53 -1.92 13.48 -0.15
N GLU A 54 -0.85 14.05 0.38
CA GLU A 54 0.52 13.63 0.05
C GLU A 54 1.14 12.93 1.26
N SER A 55 1.82 11.82 1.01
CA SER A 55 2.60 11.13 2.02
C SER A 55 3.91 10.65 1.43
N ILE A 56 4.97 10.73 2.21
CA ILE A 56 6.27 10.18 1.84
C ILE A 56 6.32 8.76 2.40
N LEU A 57 6.60 7.78 1.53
CA LEU A 57 6.90 6.42 1.97
C LEU A 57 8.16 6.44 2.86
N GLU A 58 7.97 6.40 4.17
CA GLU A 58 9.05 6.29 5.14
C GLU A 58 9.75 4.92 5.06
N LEU A 59 11.03 4.92 5.41
CA LEU A 59 11.98 3.80 5.26
C LEU A 59 11.73 2.65 6.26
#